data_AF-I5B624-F1
#
_entry.id   AF-I5B624-F1
#
_cell.length_a   1.000
_cell.length_b   1.000
_cell.length_c   1.000
_cell.angle_alpha   90.00
_cell.angle_beta   90.00
_cell.angle_gamma   90.00
#
_symmetry.space_group_name_H-M   'P 1'
#
loop_
_entity.id
_entity.type
_entity.pdbx_description
1 polymer ?
#
loop_
_entity_poly.entity_id
_entity_poly.type
_entity_poly.pdbx_seq_one_letter_code
_entity_poly.pdbx_strand_id
1 'polypeptide(L)'
;MKISIAKTAGFCMGVRRAVDMVLDASNEAKEPIYTYGPLIHNPQVLEMLESKQIFRMDTIPESGKGIVLIRAHGVPPEDEKALADAGFTVLNATCPRVVRVQVIIDKYSKKGYDTIILGDEKHPEVIGLLGYARGKGHTITNLDQLKSLPRFEKAVVVAQTTQNTKIFAQIKEWCSTNTPHYEIFNTICDSTEKRQNEVREMAVTHDAVIVVGGKFSGNTKRLAQVAAETGKPSMHIEQASEIDYASISHVQSIAITAGASTPNWIINDTCSRVEQALREKRPGLKKVMAVLDVLMKTNMILAAGAGCLTLGTAMISGAQNPGVPAVIAMFYILSMQIMNNMMTIGADTYNKPDRAALYKRNKQWLLLVAFLSGAAGLYLAWTRGWGYFSMLLIMMLLGMSYTRTIVPSFFSGRKMYRIKDVPGSKTILIAAAWGIVTSLMPGISLKANPGLTLVAFVFATVLSFARTTFMDILAVQGDRIAGRETLPILLGKKKSLKFVRYTLVAAIIIPLILTVWVSPAVCGLALIPAFMLILTLRYKIDRDLSANFYEFWFEFPLLFAGVIAALS
;
A
#
# COMPACT_ATOMS: atom_id res chain seq x y z
N MET A 1 23.63 8.84 -7.38
CA MET A 1 22.57 9.83 -7.19
C MET A 1 21.66 9.31 -6.09
N LYS A 2 21.35 10.13 -5.08
CA LYS A 2 20.48 9.78 -3.95
C LYS A 2 19.03 10.10 -4.31
N ILE A 3 18.09 9.20 -4.03
CA ILE A 3 16.66 9.47 -4.16
C ILE A 3 16.04 9.37 -2.77
N SER A 4 15.26 10.37 -2.39
CA SER A 4 14.51 10.36 -1.13
C SER A 4 13.05 10.63 -1.40
N ILE A 5 12.16 9.90 -0.75
CA ILE A 5 10.71 10.10 -0.86
C ILE A 5 10.21 10.81 0.40
N ALA A 6 9.46 11.90 0.22
CA ALA A 6 8.86 12.64 1.33
C ALA A 6 8.01 11.72 2.22
N LYS A 7 8.17 11.81 3.54
CA LYS A 7 7.43 10.97 4.50
C LYS A 7 5.94 11.22 4.48
N THR A 8 5.54 12.41 4.06
CA THR A 8 4.14 12.81 3.89
C THR A 8 3.61 12.55 2.48
N ALA A 9 4.41 12.00 1.56
CA ALA A 9 3.99 11.70 0.20
C ALA A 9 2.80 10.72 0.17
N GLY A 10 1.87 11.02 -0.72
CA GLY A 10 0.70 10.22 -1.04
C GLY A 10 -0.51 10.48 -0.15
N PHE A 11 -1.46 9.54 -0.17
CA PHE A 11 -2.78 9.69 0.46
C PHE A 11 -2.74 10.23 1.90
N CYS A 12 -3.40 11.37 2.12
CA CYS A 12 -3.71 11.84 3.46
C CYS A 12 -4.81 10.99 4.09
N MET A 13 -5.06 11.17 5.40
CA MET A 13 -6.09 10.40 6.11
C MET A 13 -7.48 10.55 5.49
N GLY A 14 -7.90 11.78 5.15
CA GLY A 14 -9.21 12.04 4.56
C GLY A 14 -9.41 11.39 3.20
N VAL A 15 -8.42 11.52 2.30
CA VAL A 15 -8.44 10.86 1.00
C VAL A 15 -8.43 9.33 1.15
N ARG A 16 -7.55 8.79 2.00
CA ARG A 16 -7.51 7.35 2.26
C ARG A 16 -8.85 6.84 2.77
N ARG A 17 -9.46 7.55 3.72
CA ARG A 17 -10.79 7.21 4.24
C ARG A 17 -11.82 7.16 3.11
N ALA A 18 -11.88 8.17 2.24
CA ALA A 18 -12.83 8.22 1.13
C ALA A 18 -12.65 7.09 0.12
N VAL A 19 -11.41 6.82 -0.29
CA VAL A 19 -11.09 5.71 -1.20
C VAL A 19 -11.37 4.36 -0.54
N ASP A 20 -11.03 4.19 0.73
CA ASP A 20 -11.29 2.94 1.46
C ASP A 20 -12.80 2.68 1.56
N MET A 21 -13.60 3.68 1.95
CA MET A 21 -15.05 3.51 2.08
C MET A 21 -15.74 3.19 0.76
N VAL A 22 -15.31 3.78 -0.37
CA VAL A 22 -15.95 3.47 -1.67
C VAL A 22 -15.60 2.05 -2.12
N LEU A 23 -14.36 1.61 -1.87
CA LEU A 23 -13.91 0.26 -2.23
C LEU A 23 -14.56 -0.78 -1.33
N ASP A 24 -14.64 -0.53 -0.03
CA ASP A 24 -15.29 -1.42 0.93
C ASP A 24 -16.80 -1.52 0.61
N ALA A 25 -17.48 -0.40 0.34
CA ALA A 25 -18.88 -0.40 -0.13
C ALA A 25 -19.05 -1.19 -1.44
N SER A 26 -18.13 -1.03 -2.41
CA SER A 26 -18.16 -1.76 -3.69
C SER A 26 -17.96 -3.25 -3.56
N ASN A 27 -17.19 -3.69 -2.57
CA ASN A 27 -16.98 -5.12 -2.33
C ASN A 27 -18.19 -5.78 -1.65
N GLU A 28 -19.00 -5.02 -0.91
CA GLU A 28 -20.14 -5.53 -0.15
C GLU A 28 -21.50 -5.35 -0.85
N ALA A 29 -21.66 -4.28 -1.63
CA ALA A 29 -22.93 -3.89 -2.22
C ALA A 29 -23.29 -4.75 -3.43
N LYS A 30 -24.60 -5.00 -3.59
CA LYS A 30 -25.19 -5.58 -4.81
C LYS A 30 -25.82 -4.50 -5.71
N GLU A 31 -25.84 -3.27 -5.24
CA GLU A 31 -26.46 -2.14 -5.91
C GLU A 31 -25.40 -1.25 -6.55
N PRO A 32 -25.76 -0.43 -7.56
CA PRO A 32 -24.84 0.51 -8.16
C PRO A 32 -24.25 1.47 -7.12
N ILE A 33 -22.97 1.79 -7.28
CA ILE A 33 -22.27 2.76 -6.44
C ILE A 33 -21.85 3.94 -7.29
N TYR A 34 -22.11 5.11 -6.75
CA TYR A 34 -21.75 6.36 -7.36
C TYR A 34 -20.91 7.22 -6.41
N THR A 35 -20.14 8.14 -6.98
CA THR A 35 -19.53 9.23 -6.23
C THR A 35 -20.14 10.54 -6.71
N TYR A 36 -20.54 11.41 -5.77
CA TYR A 36 -21.02 12.74 -6.12
C TYR A 36 -19.85 13.70 -6.33
N GLY A 37 -19.63 14.05 -7.59
CA GLY A 37 -18.41 14.61 -8.13
C GLY A 37 -17.25 13.60 -8.17
N PRO A 38 -16.06 14.03 -8.62
CA PRO A 38 -14.86 13.19 -8.53
C PRO A 38 -14.53 12.95 -7.06
N LEU A 39 -14.39 11.67 -6.67
CA LEU A 39 -14.06 11.29 -5.29
C LEU A 39 -12.81 11.99 -4.79
N ILE A 40 -11.80 12.05 -5.67
CA ILE A 40 -10.55 12.80 -5.51
C ILE A 40 -10.08 13.34 -6.86
N HIS A 41 -9.19 14.33 -6.83
CA HIS A 41 -8.55 14.88 -8.02
C HIS A 41 -7.28 14.09 -8.38
N ASN A 42 -7.46 12.87 -8.93
CA ASN A 42 -6.39 12.04 -9.48
C ASN A 42 -6.94 11.18 -10.65
N PRO A 43 -6.54 11.43 -11.91
CA PRO A 43 -7.09 10.74 -13.07
C PRO A 43 -7.01 9.22 -12.99
N GLN A 44 -5.87 8.67 -12.57
CA GLN A 44 -5.65 7.23 -12.51
C GLN A 44 -6.47 6.54 -11.42
N VAL A 45 -6.79 7.25 -10.33
CA VAL A 45 -7.71 6.73 -9.31
C VAL A 45 -9.14 6.76 -9.82
N LEU A 46 -9.55 7.79 -10.57
CA LEU A 46 -10.89 7.85 -11.17
C LEU A 46 -11.08 6.71 -12.19
N GLU A 47 -10.10 6.48 -13.07
CA GLU A 47 -10.10 5.36 -14.01
C GLU A 47 -10.17 4.00 -13.28
N MET A 48 -9.44 3.86 -12.16
CA MET A 48 -9.52 2.65 -11.33
C MET A 48 -10.92 2.44 -10.74
N LEU A 49 -11.59 3.50 -10.28
CA LEU A 49 -12.96 3.41 -9.76
C LEU A 49 -13.96 3.03 -10.87
N GLU A 50 -13.84 3.62 -12.06
CA GLU A 50 -14.70 3.29 -13.20
C GLU A 50 -14.51 1.83 -13.64
N SER A 51 -13.27 1.31 -13.65
CA SER A 51 -13.00 -0.10 -13.93
C SER A 51 -13.66 -1.07 -12.94
N LYS A 52 -14.12 -0.55 -11.78
CA LYS A 52 -14.86 -1.27 -10.74
C LYS A 52 -16.35 -1.00 -10.76
N GLN A 53 -16.86 -0.37 -11.82
CA GLN A 53 -18.26 0.02 -11.94
C GLN A 53 -18.70 1.01 -10.85
N ILE A 54 -17.77 1.80 -10.33
CA ILE A 54 -18.05 2.94 -9.45
C ILE A 54 -18.06 4.19 -10.32
N PHE A 55 -19.23 4.75 -10.58
CA PHE A 55 -19.39 5.84 -11.53
C PHE A 55 -19.51 7.21 -10.87
N ARG A 56 -19.00 8.24 -11.52
CA ARG A 56 -19.18 9.63 -11.08
C ARG A 56 -20.55 10.15 -11.50
N MET A 57 -21.25 10.82 -10.60
CA MET A 57 -22.42 11.67 -10.91
C MET A 57 -22.08 13.13 -10.58
N ASP A 58 -22.43 14.06 -11.46
CA ASP A 58 -22.21 15.50 -11.23
C ASP A 58 -23.50 16.27 -10.92
N THR A 59 -24.65 15.64 -11.15
CA THR A 59 -25.98 16.21 -10.93
C THR A 59 -26.82 15.24 -10.11
N ILE A 60 -27.66 15.78 -9.24
CA ILE A 60 -28.61 15.00 -8.44
C ILE A 60 -29.86 14.74 -9.30
N PRO A 61 -30.20 13.48 -9.63
CA PRO A 61 -31.41 13.18 -10.39
C PRO A 61 -32.66 13.33 -9.52
N GLU A 62 -33.84 13.48 -10.14
CA GLU A 62 -35.12 13.53 -9.42
C GLU A 62 -35.42 12.23 -8.66
N SER A 63 -34.99 11.09 -9.20
CA SER A 63 -35.10 9.79 -8.56
C SER A 63 -33.92 8.90 -8.96
N GLY A 64 -33.42 8.12 -8.00
CA GLY A 64 -32.34 7.18 -8.21
C GLY A 64 -32.36 6.03 -7.20
N LYS A 65 -31.44 5.08 -7.40
CA LYS A 65 -31.28 3.92 -6.53
C LYS A 65 -29.80 3.56 -6.40
N GLY A 66 -29.44 3.04 -5.24
CA GLY A 66 -28.09 2.56 -4.94
C GLY A 66 -27.41 3.45 -3.90
N ILE A 67 -26.09 3.40 -3.89
CA ILE A 67 -25.26 4.07 -2.89
C ILE A 67 -24.57 5.26 -3.53
N VAL A 68 -24.64 6.44 -2.90
CA VAL A 68 -23.88 7.62 -3.32
C VAL A 68 -22.88 7.99 -2.24
N LEU A 69 -21.60 8.03 -2.60
CA LEU A 69 -20.55 8.55 -1.74
C LEU A 69 -20.36 10.05 -1.94
N ILE A 70 -20.52 10.82 -0.86
CA ILE A 70 -20.09 12.22 -0.79
C ILE A 70 -18.57 12.25 -0.68
N ARG A 71 -17.89 13.00 -1.55
CA ARG A 71 -16.42 13.11 -1.61
C ARG A 71 -15.77 13.72 -0.36
N ALA A 72 -14.45 13.54 -0.22
CA ALA A 72 -13.67 14.01 0.94
C ALA A 72 -13.75 15.54 1.19
N HIS A 73 -14.02 16.31 0.14
CA HIS A 73 -14.17 17.77 0.19
C HIS A 73 -15.50 18.23 0.81
N GLY A 74 -16.45 17.31 1.02
CA GLY A 74 -17.80 17.64 1.43
C GLY A 74 -18.65 18.24 0.30
N VAL A 75 -19.89 18.53 0.68
CA VAL A 75 -20.94 19.12 -0.15
C VAL A 75 -21.75 20.10 0.71
N PRO A 76 -22.54 21.00 0.11
CA PRO A 76 -23.54 21.76 0.83
C PRO A 76 -24.57 20.84 1.53
N PRO A 77 -25.15 21.23 2.67
CA PRO A 77 -26.13 20.42 3.39
C PRO A 77 -27.40 20.12 2.57
N GLU A 78 -27.77 21.03 1.67
CA GLU A 78 -28.87 20.87 0.72
C GLU A 78 -28.65 19.74 -0.29
N ASP A 79 -27.41 19.56 -0.77
CA ASP A 79 -27.05 18.49 -1.71
C ASP A 79 -27.12 17.11 -1.04
N GLU A 80 -26.64 16.99 0.20
CA GLU A 80 -26.71 15.74 0.97
C GLU A 80 -28.17 15.34 1.22
N LYS A 81 -29.04 16.31 1.53
CA LYS A 81 -30.47 16.08 1.68
C LYS A 81 -31.12 15.69 0.35
N ALA A 82 -30.83 16.41 -0.73
CA ALA A 82 -31.40 16.14 -2.05
C ALA A 82 -31.03 14.75 -2.58
N LEU A 83 -29.80 14.26 -2.31
CA LEU A 83 -29.41 12.89 -2.62
C LEU A 83 -30.24 11.85 -1.86
N ALA A 84 -30.49 12.07 -0.57
CA ALA A 84 -31.32 11.18 0.23
C ALA A 84 -32.79 11.21 -0.23
N ASP A 85 -33.33 12.41 -0.48
CA ASP A 85 -34.70 12.62 -0.96
C ASP A 85 -34.92 11.99 -2.35
N ALA A 86 -33.88 11.94 -3.20
CA ALA A 86 -33.90 11.24 -4.49
C ALA A 86 -33.89 9.70 -4.39
N GLY A 87 -33.75 9.12 -3.19
CA GLY A 87 -33.83 7.67 -2.95
C GLY A 87 -32.48 6.95 -2.82
N PHE A 88 -31.36 7.67 -2.73
CA PHE A 88 -30.05 7.07 -2.54
C PHE A 88 -29.72 6.77 -1.07
N THR A 89 -28.97 5.70 -0.84
CA THR A 89 -28.25 5.51 0.42
C THR A 89 -26.99 6.37 0.40
N VAL A 90 -26.97 7.44 1.19
CA VAL A 90 -25.85 8.38 1.21
C VAL A 90 -24.77 7.94 2.19
N LEU A 91 -23.54 7.75 1.68
CA LEU A 91 -22.35 7.50 2.50
C LEU A 91 -21.46 8.74 2.52
N ASN A 92 -21.35 9.35 3.70
CA ASN A 92 -20.61 10.61 3.83
C ASN A 92 -19.10 10.40 4.04
N ALA A 93 -18.32 10.60 2.97
CA ALA A 93 -16.87 10.49 3.01
C ALA A 93 -16.14 11.77 3.37
N THR A 94 -16.85 12.84 3.75
CA THR A 94 -16.25 14.14 4.09
C THR A 94 -15.13 13.95 5.11
N CYS A 95 -13.99 14.60 4.83
CA CYS A 95 -12.85 14.53 5.72
C CYS A 95 -13.22 15.12 7.09
N PRO A 96 -12.90 14.47 8.23
CA PRO A 96 -13.19 15.02 9.56
C PRO A 96 -12.60 16.42 9.81
N ARG A 97 -11.54 16.79 9.08
CA ARG A 97 -10.97 18.14 9.11
C ARG A 97 -11.86 19.16 8.41
N VAL A 98 -12.50 18.80 7.31
CA VAL A 98 -13.49 19.63 6.60
C VAL A 98 -14.77 19.74 7.43
N VAL A 99 -15.24 18.63 8.01
CA VAL A 99 -16.39 18.63 8.95
C VAL A 99 -16.18 19.63 10.09
N ARG A 100 -14.97 19.71 10.64
CA ARG A 100 -14.65 20.72 11.66
C ARG A 100 -14.89 22.15 11.17
N VAL A 101 -14.53 22.46 9.92
CA VAL A 101 -14.75 23.79 9.34
C VAL A 101 -16.24 24.04 9.13
N GLN A 102 -16.97 23.07 8.59
CA GLN A 102 -18.43 23.14 8.43
C GLN A 102 -19.14 23.42 9.76
N VAL A 103 -18.73 22.73 10.83
CA VAL A 103 -19.27 22.93 12.19
C VAL A 103 -18.93 24.33 12.75
N ILE A 104 -17.74 24.86 12.48
CA ILE A 104 -17.38 26.23 12.88
C ILE A 104 -18.28 27.23 12.15
N ILE A 105 -18.38 27.12 10.83
CA ILE A 105 -19.20 28.01 10.00
C ILE A 105 -20.66 27.97 10.48
N ASP A 106 -21.29 26.81 10.55
CA ASP A 106 -22.71 26.70 10.97
C ASP A 106 -22.94 27.26 12.39
N LYS A 107 -22.02 27.03 13.32
CA LYS A 107 -22.10 27.58 14.69
C LYS A 107 -22.13 29.11 14.69
N TYR A 108 -21.28 29.76 13.90
CA TYR A 108 -21.18 31.23 13.87
C TYR A 108 -22.28 31.85 13.00
N SER A 109 -22.66 31.21 11.88
CA SER A 109 -23.78 31.64 11.06
C SER A 109 -25.11 31.60 11.82
N LYS A 110 -25.33 30.60 12.69
CA LYS A 110 -26.48 30.56 13.63
C LYS A 110 -26.53 31.75 14.59
N LYS A 111 -25.38 32.39 14.86
CA LYS A 111 -25.25 33.59 15.70
C LYS A 111 -25.29 34.89 14.91
N GLY A 112 -25.56 34.83 13.60
CA GLY A 112 -25.67 35.99 12.73
C GLY A 112 -24.34 36.53 12.18
N TYR A 113 -23.22 35.82 12.33
CA TYR A 113 -21.93 36.24 11.79
C TYR A 113 -21.87 36.04 10.28
N ASP A 114 -21.24 36.98 9.56
CA ASP A 114 -20.76 36.78 8.20
C ASP A 114 -19.58 35.79 8.19
N THR A 115 -19.47 34.99 7.13
CA THR A 115 -18.38 34.01 6.99
C THR A 115 -17.44 34.43 5.88
N ILE A 116 -16.15 34.58 6.19
CA ILE A 116 -15.09 34.86 5.21
C ILE A 116 -14.22 33.61 5.08
N ILE A 117 -14.14 33.06 3.87
CA ILE A 117 -13.38 31.85 3.56
C ILE A 117 -12.18 32.22 2.70
N LEU A 118 -10.97 32.02 3.23
CA LEU A 118 -9.74 32.08 2.45
C LEU A 118 -9.58 30.80 1.63
N GLY A 119 -9.94 30.84 0.35
CA GLY A 119 -9.93 29.70 -0.56
C GLY A 119 -10.33 30.08 -1.98
N ASP A 120 -10.20 29.13 -2.91
CA ASP A 120 -10.66 29.29 -4.29
C ASP A 120 -12.17 29.06 -4.35
N GLU A 121 -12.93 30.07 -4.76
CA GLU A 121 -14.40 30.06 -4.86
C GLU A 121 -14.95 28.89 -5.67
N LYS A 122 -14.23 28.48 -6.73
CA LYS A 122 -14.65 27.38 -7.61
C LYS A 122 -14.25 26.01 -7.06
N HIS A 123 -13.54 25.96 -5.92
CA HIS A 123 -13.08 24.70 -5.36
C HIS A 123 -14.22 23.95 -4.65
N PRO A 124 -14.40 22.63 -4.90
CA PRO A 124 -15.41 21.80 -4.25
C PRO A 124 -15.59 21.99 -2.75
N GLU A 125 -14.47 22.06 -2.02
CA GLU A 125 -14.48 22.26 -0.58
C GLU A 125 -15.08 23.62 -0.21
N VAL A 126 -14.71 24.69 -0.92
CA VAL A 126 -15.19 26.05 -0.62
C VAL A 126 -16.67 26.19 -0.93
N ILE A 127 -17.14 25.61 -2.04
CA ILE A 127 -18.57 25.51 -2.36
C ILE A 127 -19.32 24.79 -1.23
N GLY A 128 -18.81 23.65 -0.78
CA GLY A 128 -19.38 22.91 0.35
C GLY A 128 -19.41 23.73 1.64
N LEU A 129 -18.36 24.49 1.94
CA LEU A 129 -18.29 25.36 3.12
C LEU A 129 -19.27 26.54 3.06
N LEU A 130 -19.45 27.14 1.88
CA LEU A 130 -20.40 28.25 1.66
C LEU A 130 -21.86 27.82 1.97
N GLY A 131 -22.23 26.56 1.69
CA GLY A 131 -23.55 26.02 2.03
C GLY A 131 -23.88 26.08 3.53
N TYR A 132 -22.87 26.04 4.40
CA TYR A 132 -23.06 26.16 5.85
C TYR A 132 -23.17 27.62 6.33
N ALA A 133 -22.87 28.60 5.46
CA ALA A 133 -22.84 30.01 5.80
C ALA A 133 -24.23 30.70 5.79
N ARG A 134 -25.30 29.96 5.47
CA ARG A 134 -26.70 30.45 5.47
C ARG A 134 -26.91 31.72 4.63
N GLY A 135 -26.26 31.78 3.47
CA GLY A 135 -26.36 32.91 2.53
C GLY A 135 -25.50 34.13 2.86
N LYS A 136 -24.70 34.09 3.94
CA LYS A 136 -23.78 35.18 4.36
C LYS A 136 -22.30 34.79 4.22
N GLY A 137 -21.97 34.09 3.14
CA GLY A 137 -20.62 33.60 2.87
C GLY A 137 -19.88 34.46 1.83
N HIS A 138 -18.61 34.74 2.07
CA HIS A 138 -17.72 35.51 1.20
C HIS A 138 -16.42 34.74 1.00
N THR A 139 -15.88 34.75 -0.22
CA THR A 139 -14.62 34.06 -0.56
C THR A 139 -13.53 35.03 -0.93
N ILE A 140 -12.31 34.77 -0.44
CA ILE A 140 -11.11 35.55 -0.78
C ILE A 140 -9.95 34.61 -1.08
N THR A 141 -9.02 35.06 -1.93
CA THR A 141 -7.81 34.32 -2.30
C THR A 141 -6.52 34.96 -1.79
N ASN A 142 -6.58 36.25 -1.41
CA ASN A 142 -5.44 37.04 -0.95
C ASN A 142 -5.89 38.18 -0.01
N LEU A 143 -4.91 38.90 0.53
CA LEU A 143 -5.13 39.99 1.49
C LEU A 143 -5.85 41.20 0.87
N ASP A 144 -5.62 41.50 -0.41
CA ASP A 144 -6.22 42.69 -1.04
C ASP A 144 -7.72 42.49 -1.28
N GLN A 145 -8.15 41.27 -1.62
CA GLN A 145 -9.56 40.92 -1.66
C GLN A 145 -10.23 41.05 -0.28
N LEU A 146 -9.55 40.67 0.80
CA LEU A 146 -10.07 40.90 2.16
C LEU A 146 -10.28 42.39 2.45
N LYS A 147 -9.31 43.25 2.08
CA LYS A 147 -9.42 44.70 2.26
C LYS A 147 -10.55 45.32 1.44
N SER A 148 -10.92 44.70 0.32
CA SER A 148 -12.00 45.18 -0.55
C SER A 148 -13.41 44.78 -0.09
N LEU A 149 -13.53 43.83 0.85
CA LEU A 149 -14.83 43.43 1.40
C LEU A 149 -15.44 44.56 2.24
N PRO A 150 -16.79 44.65 2.31
CA PRO A 150 -17.43 45.56 3.25
C PRO A 150 -17.05 45.21 4.69
N ARG A 151 -17.10 46.20 5.59
CA ARG A 151 -16.94 45.93 7.02
C ARG A 151 -18.19 45.27 7.57
N PHE A 152 -18.01 44.17 8.28
CA PHE A 152 -19.07 43.43 8.93
C PHE A 152 -19.11 43.76 10.43
N GLU A 153 -20.31 43.76 11.02
CA GLU A 153 -20.46 43.92 12.47
C GLU A 153 -19.82 42.74 13.22
N LYS A 154 -19.99 41.52 12.70
CA LYS A 154 -19.39 40.29 13.23
C LYS A 154 -19.07 39.36 12.07
N ALA A 155 -17.83 38.89 12.00
CA ALA A 155 -17.43 37.91 10.99
C ALA A 155 -16.58 36.79 11.59
N VAL A 156 -16.70 35.60 11.01
CA VAL A 156 -15.80 34.47 11.25
C VAL A 156 -14.91 34.27 10.03
N VAL A 157 -13.60 34.21 10.23
CA VAL A 157 -12.61 33.99 9.18
C VAL A 157 -12.07 32.56 9.31
N VAL A 158 -12.25 31.79 8.25
CA VAL A 158 -11.73 30.43 8.11
C VAL A 158 -10.91 30.30 6.83
N ALA A 159 -10.15 29.22 6.70
CA ALA A 159 -9.40 28.88 5.49
C ALA A 159 -9.80 27.51 4.94
N GLN A 160 -9.73 27.38 3.61
CA GLN A 160 -9.70 26.09 2.95
C GLN A 160 -8.56 25.23 3.52
N THR A 161 -8.82 23.95 3.76
CA THR A 161 -7.91 23.04 4.45
C THR A 161 -6.56 22.87 3.74
N THR A 162 -6.51 23.10 2.42
CA THR A 162 -5.32 23.00 1.57
C THR A 162 -4.64 24.34 1.28
N GLN A 163 -5.01 25.42 1.98
CA GLN A 163 -4.51 26.77 1.71
C GLN A 163 -3.03 26.96 2.12
N ASN A 164 -2.40 28.00 1.58
CA ASN A 164 -1.05 28.45 1.93
C ASN A 164 -1.02 29.04 3.35
N THR A 165 -0.12 28.53 4.19
CA THR A 165 0.05 28.98 5.57
C THR A 165 0.60 30.40 5.68
N LYS A 166 1.42 30.86 4.73
CA LYS A 166 1.96 32.24 4.69
C LYS A 166 0.86 33.26 4.43
N ILE A 167 -0.01 33.01 3.45
CA ILE A 167 -1.13 33.93 3.11
C ILE A 167 -2.10 34.05 4.28
N PHE A 168 -2.42 32.92 4.92
CA PHE A 168 -3.29 32.94 6.10
C PHE A 168 -2.67 33.72 7.27
N ALA A 169 -1.36 33.62 7.48
CA ALA A 169 -0.67 34.41 8.50
C ALA A 169 -0.79 35.92 8.24
N GLN A 170 -0.62 36.37 6.99
CA GLN A 170 -0.80 37.77 6.60
C GLN A 170 -2.23 38.27 6.87
N ILE A 171 -3.25 37.45 6.56
CA ILE A 171 -4.66 37.78 6.83
C ILE A 171 -4.91 37.87 8.34
N LYS A 172 -4.41 36.91 9.11
CA LYS A 172 -4.56 36.92 10.57
C LYS A 172 -3.97 38.18 11.20
N GLU A 173 -2.77 38.55 10.78
CA GLU A 173 -2.09 39.75 11.26
C GLU A 173 -2.88 41.02 10.90
N TRP A 174 -3.32 41.16 9.65
CA TRP A 174 -4.12 42.30 9.23
C TRP A 174 -5.45 42.41 10.02
N CYS A 175 -6.16 41.30 10.20
CA CYS A 175 -7.42 41.28 10.97
C CYS A 175 -7.19 41.65 12.44
N SER A 176 -6.08 41.24 13.04
CA SER A 176 -5.77 41.58 14.45
C SER A 176 -5.63 43.09 14.69
N THR A 177 -5.20 43.84 13.67
CA THR A 177 -5.05 45.29 13.72
C THR A 177 -6.32 46.03 13.28
N ASN A 178 -7.01 45.54 12.25
CA ASN A 178 -8.08 46.30 11.58
C ASN A 178 -9.51 45.86 11.95
N THR A 179 -9.68 44.61 12.37
CA THR A 179 -10.97 43.99 12.70
C THR A 179 -10.81 43.04 13.90
N PRO A 180 -10.37 43.54 15.07
CA PRO A 180 -10.05 42.69 16.23
C PRO A 180 -11.26 41.93 16.79
N HIS A 181 -12.48 42.35 16.44
CA HIS A 181 -13.74 41.70 16.79
C HIS A 181 -14.10 40.51 15.88
N TYR A 182 -13.33 40.25 14.82
CA TYR A 182 -13.53 39.07 13.97
C TYR A 182 -12.95 37.82 14.62
N GLU A 183 -13.68 36.71 14.45
CA GLU A 183 -13.32 35.42 15.02
C GLU A 183 -12.50 34.62 14.01
N ILE A 184 -11.21 34.41 14.26
CA ILE A 184 -10.30 33.82 13.27
C ILE A 184 -9.92 32.41 13.69
N PHE A 185 -10.25 31.43 12.83
CA PHE A 185 -9.88 30.04 13.03
C PHE A 185 -8.89 29.58 11.96
N ASN A 186 -7.70 29.17 12.39
CA ASN A 186 -6.80 28.45 11.49
C ASN A 186 -7.36 27.04 11.23
N THR A 187 -8.01 26.88 10.10
CA THR A 187 -8.60 25.62 9.64
C THR A 187 -7.78 24.91 8.58
N ILE A 188 -6.56 25.39 8.30
CA ILE A 188 -5.60 24.67 7.43
C ILE A 188 -5.25 23.33 8.10
N CYS A 189 -5.26 22.26 7.30
CA CYS A 189 -5.02 20.92 7.80
C CYS A 189 -3.55 20.72 8.18
N ASP A 190 -3.29 20.10 9.34
CA ASP A 190 -1.94 19.76 9.81
C ASP A 190 -1.17 18.89 8.82
N SER A 191 -1.90 18.07 8.03
CA SER A 191 -1.32 17.23 6.99
C SER A 191 -0.82 18.03 5.79
N THR A 192 -1.44 19.17 5.49
CA THR A 192 -1.01 20.08 4.42
C THR A 192 0.21 20.87 4.85
N GLU A 193 0.20 21.41 6.06
CA GLU A 193 1.34 22.14 6.63
C GLU A 193 2.60 21.26 6.69
N LYS A 194 2.49 20.04 7.23
CA LYS A 194 3.61 19.08 7.29
C LYS A 194 4.18 18.77 5.90
N ARG A 195 3.33 18.61 4.87
CA ARG A 195 3.79 18.37 3.50
C ARG A 195 4.57 19.55 2.93
N GLN A 196 4.05 20.76 3.10
CA GLN A 196 4.70 21.96 2.58
C GLN A 196 6.04 22.20 3.28
N ASN A 197 6.11 22.01 4.59
CA ASN A 197 7.37 22.13 5.34
C ASN A 197 8.38 21.06 4.92
N GLU A 198 7.96 19.81 4.78
CA GLU A 198 8.84 18.73 4.34
C GLU A 198 9.39 18.97 2.93
N VAL A 199 8.59 19.52 1.99
CA VAL A 199 9.10 19.90 0.66
C VAL A 199 10.21 20.94 0.77
N ARG A 200 10.06 21.95 1.64
CA ARG A 200 11.09 22.97 1.87
C ARG A 200 12.36 22.36 2.47
N GLU A 201 12.22 21.51 3.48
CA GLU A 201 13.34 20.82 4.14
C GLU A 201 14.10 19.91 3.16
N MET A 202 13.37 19.14 2.34
CA MET A 202 13.98 18.27 1.34
C MET A 202 14.68 19.05 0.25
N ALA A 203 14.11 20.19 -0.19
CA ALA A 203 14.75 21.06 -1.18
C ALA A 203 16.08 21.66 -0.69
N VAL A 204 16.29 21.81 0.63
CA VAL A 204 17.60 22.23 1.17
C VAL A 204 18.66 21.14 0.97
N THR A 205 18.28 19.87 1.09
CA THR A 205 19.19 18.72 1.10
C THR A 205 19.30 18.00 -0.25
N HIS A 206 18.49 18.41 -1.25
CA HIS A 206 18.44 17.79 -2.56
C HIS A 206 18.60 18.83 -3.68
N ASP A 207 19.08 18.36 -4.83
CA ASP A 207 19.37 19.22 -5.98
C ASP A 207 18.13 19.46 -6.86
N ALA A 208 17.17 18.53 -6.87
CA ALA A 208 15.91 18.67 -7.60
C ALA A 208 14.72 18.08 -6.84
N VAL A 209 13.52 18.57 -7.15
CA VAL A 209 12.25 18.13 -6.54
C VAL A 209 11.23 17.67 -7.60
N ILE A 210 10.79 16.43 -7.52
CA ILE A 210 9.70 15.89 -8.34
C ILE A 210 8.42 15.88 -7.51
N VAL A 211 7.40 16.60 -7.95
CA VAL A 211 6.07 16.64 -7.32
C VAL A 211 5.10 15.80 -8.14
N VAL A 212 4.65 14.68 -7.57
CA VAL A 212 3.79 13.72 -8.26
C VAL A 212 2.32 13.91 -7.87
N GLY A 213 1.45 14.12 -8.86
CA GLY A 213 0.00 14.08 -8.67
C GLY A 213 -0.80 14.90 -9.68
N GLY A 214 -2.13 14.76 -9.63
CA GLY A 214 -3.03 15.38 -10.59
C GLY A 214 -2.85 16.90 -10.74
N LYS A 215 -2.85 17.39 -11.98
CA LYS A 215 -2.72 18.82 -12.32
C LYS A 215 -3.88 19.64 -11.79
N PHE A 216 -5.05 19.04 -11.58
CA PHE A 216 -6.23 19.70 -11.00
C PHE A 216 -6.32 19.59 -9.47
N SER A 217 -5.38 18.92 -8.79
CA SER A 217 -5.38 18.82 -7.32
C SER A 217 -4.84 20.11 -6.68
N GLY A 218 -5.68 20.82 -5.92
CA GLY A 218 -5.29 22.04 -5.20
C GLY A 218 -4.07 21.83 -4.28
N ASN A 219 -4.04 20.72 -3.54
CA ASN A 219 -2.89 20.37 -2.71
C ASN A 219 -1.63 20.09 -3.53
N THR A 220 -1.74 19.38 -4.65
CA THR A 220 -0.56 19.06 -5.49
C THR A 220 0.00 20.32 -6.15
N LYS A 221 -0.86 21.17 -6.73
CA LYS A 221 -0.45 22.48 -7.26
C LYS A 221 0.27 23.31 -6.20
N ARG A 222 -0.24 23.31 -4.95
CA ARG A 222 0.41 24.02 -3.85
C ARG A 222 1.80 23.45 -3.52
N LEU A 223 1.99 22.14 -3.55
CA LEU A 223 3.32 21.55 -3.36
C LEU A 223 4.29 21.88 -4.49
N ALA A 224 3.81 21.89 -5.75
CA ALA A 224 4.59 22.33 -6.90
C ALA A 224 5.02 23.79 -6.76
N GLN A 225 4.11 24.66 -6.34
CA GLN A 225 4.43 26.06 -6.05
C GLN A 225 5.46 26.19 -4.92
N VAL A 226 5.27 25.48 -3.81
CA VAL A 226 6.23 25.51 -2.69
C VAL A 226 7.60 24.98 -3.12
N ALA A 227 7.66 23.96 -3.98
CA ALA A 227 8.92 23.46 -4.54
C ALA A 227 9.60 24.52 -5.43
N ALA A 228 8.85 25.18 -6.31
CA ALA A 228 9.37 26.24 -7.17
C ALA A 228 9.88 27.45 -6.36
N GLU A 229 9.19 27.82 -5.28
CA GLU A 229 9.59 28.89 -4.34
C GLU A 229 10.94 28.62 -3.65
N THR A 230 11.44 27.38 -3.68
CA THR A 230 12.76 27.04 -3.12
C THR A 230 13.94 27.39 -4.04
N GLY A 231 13.67 27.70 -5.32
CA GLY A 231 14.69 27.97 -6.33
C GLY A 231 15.40 26.72 -6.88
N LYS A 232 15.06 25.52 -6.41
CA LYS A 232 15.58 24.26 -6.97
C LYS A 232 14.84 23.88 -8.26
N PRO A 233 15.51 23.23 -9.23
CA PRO A 233 14.84 22.53 -10.32
C PRO A 233 13.70 21.68 -9.80
N SER A 234 12.49 21.94 -10.29
CA SER A 234 11.31 21.20 -9.86
C SER A 234 10.37 20.91 -11.03
N MET A 235 9.69 19.77 -10.96
CA MET A 235 8.75 19.32 -11.97
C MET A 235 7.46 18.82 -11.32
N HIS A 236 6.33 19.15 -11.94
CA HIS A 236 5.01 18.64 -11.56
C HIS A 236 4.53 17.65 -12.63
N ILE A 237 4.46 16.38 -12.26
CA ILE A 237 4.08 15.28 -13.15
C ILE A 237 2.83 14.55 -12.63
N GLU A 238 2.00 14.01 -13.53
CA GLU A 238 0.91 13.10 -13.17
C GLU A 238 1.35 11.64 -13.32
N GLN A 239 2.24 11.36 -14.28
CA GLN A 239 2.77 10.04 -14.60
C GLN A 239 4.30 10.08 -14.77
N ALA A 240 4.95 8.93 -14.54
CA ALA A 240 6.39 8.82 -14.66
C ALA A 240 6.92 8.98 -16.10
N SER A 241 6.04 8.91 -17.11
CA SER A 241 6.37 9.23 -18.52
C SER A 241 6.56 10.72 -18.79
N GLU A 242 6.07 11.61 -17.91
CA GLU A 242 6.24 13.07 -18.04
C GLU A 242 7.57 13.57 -17.47
N ILE A 243 8.42 12.68 -16.96
CA ILE A 243 9.72 13.04 -16.41
C ILE A 243 10.63 13.53 -17.54
N ASP A 244 11.04 14.79 -17.46
CA ASP A 244 12.11 15.32 -18.29
C ASP A 244 13.46 14.91 -17.72
N TYR A 245 14.00 13.78 -18.21
CA TYR A 245 15.29 13.26 -17.78
C TYR A 245 16.46 14.18 -18.13
N ALA A 246 16.34 15.07 -19.13
CA ALA A 246 17.40 15.98 -19.49
C ALA A 246 17.66 16.99 -18.35
N SER A 247 16.59 17.57 -17.80
CA SER A 247 16.66 18.54 -16.69
C SER A 247 17.21 17.98 -15.37
N ILE A 248 17.19 16.66 -15.18
CA ILE A 248 17.69 15.99 -13.95
C ILE A 248 18.92 15.11 -14.21
N SER A 249 19.51 15.18 -15.40
CA SER A 249 20.63 14.31 -15.76
C SER A 249 21.93 14.63 -14.99
N HIS A 250 22.09 15.88 -14.53
CA HIS A 250 23.30 16.43 -13.92
C HIS A 250 23.25 16.50 -12.38
N VAL A 251 22.09 16.26 -11.77
CA VAL A 251 21.94 16.38 -10.32
C VAL A 251 22.56 15.18 -9.57
N GLN A 252 22.83 15.30 -8.27
CA GLN A 252 23.33 14.20 -7.46
C GLN A 252 22.28 13.67 -6.48
N SER A 253 21.19 14.41 -6.27
CA SER A 253 20.14 14.06 -5.33
C SER A 253 18.77 14.56 -5.79
N ILE A 254 17.76 13.69 -5.71
CA ILE A 254 16.37 14.00 -6.11
C ILE A 254 15.43 13.72 -4.93
N ALA A 255 14.65 14.72 -4.56
CA ALA A 255 13.52 14.58 -3.65
C ALA A 255 12.25 14.26 -4.46
N ILE A 256 11.54 13.19 -4.11
CA ILE A 256 10.23 12.87 -4.67
C ILE A 256 9.17 13.12 -3.60
N THR A 257 8.23 14.00 -3.89
CA THR A 257 7.04 14.23 -3.06
C THR A 257 5.78 13.93 -3.85
N ALA A 258 4.64 13.85 -3.18
CA ALA A 258 3.39 13.59 -3.84
C ALA A 258 2.20 14.26 -3.16
N GLY A 259 1.22 14.62 -3.98
CA GLY A 259 -0.05 15.17 -3.52
C GLY A 259 -0.81 14.25 -2.58
N ALA A 260 -1.68 14.85 -1.76
CA ALA A 260 -2.57 14.12 -0.86
C ALA A 260 -3.57 13.18 -1.58
N SER A 261 -3.77 13.36 -2.89
CA SER A 261 -4.58 12.52 -3.77
C SER A 261 -3.77 11.55 -4.63
N THR A 262 -2.45 11.46 -4.42
CA THR A 262 -1.59 10.57 -5.21
C THR A 262 -1.43 9.22 -4.50
N PRO A 263 -1.78 8.10 -5.15
CA PRO A 263 -1.60 6.78 -4.56
C PRO A 263 -0.16 6.28 -4.62
N ASN A 264 0.19 5.33 -3.74
CA ASN A 264 1.57 4.83 -3.62
C ASN A 264 2.10 4.19 -4.90
N TRP A 265 1.24 3.58 -5.73
CA TRP A 265 1.69 2.90 -6.95
C TRP A 265 2.26 3.86 -7.99
N ILE A 266 1.71 5.07 -8.09
CA ILE A 266 2.26 6.12 -8.97
C ILE A 266 3.60 6.62 -8.41
N ILE A 267 3.69 6.81 -7.09
CA ILE A 267 4.94 7.25 -6.43
C ILE A 267 6.04 6.20 -6.63
N ASN A 268 5.70 4.92 -6.45
CA ASN A 268 6.63 3.80 -6.62
C ASN A 268 7.05 3.65 -8.08
N ASP A 269 6.14 3.80 -9.05
CA ASP A 269 6.48 3.77 -10.48
C ASP A 269 7.43 4.93 -10.82
N THR A 270 7.11 6.16 -10.41
CA THR A 270 8.00 7.31 -10.57
C THR A 270 9.39 7.05 -9.98
N CYS A 271 9.47 6.60 -8.74
CA CYS A 271 10.75 6.28 -8.09
C CYS A 271 11.53 5.21 -8.87
N SER A 272 10.85 4.11 -9.26
CA SER A 272 11.48 3.00 -9.98
C SER A 272 12.03 3.44 -11.34
N ARG A 273 11.29 4.29 -12.08
CA ARG A 273 11.75 4.82 -13.37
C ARG A 273 12.88 5.82 -13.26
N VAL A 274 12.88 6.66 -12.21
CA VAL A 274 14.01 7.54 -11.91
C VAL A 274 15.23 6.68 -11.58
N GLU A 275 15.10 5.70 -10.67
CA GLU A 275 16.18 4.76 -10.37
C GLU A 275 16.73 4.07 -11.63
N GLN A 276 15.85 3.58 -12.51
CA GLN A 276 16.25 2.87 -13.73
C GLN A 276 17.04 3.76 -14.69
N ALA A 277 16.53 4.96 -14.99
CA ALA A 277 17.21 5.90 -15.87
C ALA A 277 18.61 6.29 -15.35
N LEU A 278 18.77 6.33 -14.02
CA LEU A 278 20.06 6.63 -13.39
C LEU A 278 21.05 5.47 -13.44
N ARG A 279 20.56 4.23 -13.37
CA ARG A 279 21.39 3.01 -13.46
C ARG A 279 22.02 2.83 -14.84
N GLU A 280 21.47 3.46 -15.87
CA GLU A 280 22.01 3.38 -17.23
C GLU A 280 23.44 3.94 -17.36
N LYS A 281 23.90 4.73 -16.39
CA LYS A 281 25.25 5.32 -16.34
C LYS A 281 26.35 4.39 -15.77
N ARG A 282 26.07 3.12 -15.39
CA ARG A 282 27.07 2.16 -14.86
C ARG A 282 26.93 0.74 -15.47
N PRO A 283 27.61 0.40 -16.58
CA PRO A 283 27.31 -0.78 -17.40
C PRO A 283 27.57 -2.15 -16.73
N GLY A 284 28.62 -2.29 -15.93
CA GLY A 284 28.93 -3.57 -15.25
C GLY A 284 27.93 -3.94 -14.16
N LEU A 285 27.59 -2.98 -13.30
CA LEU A 285 26.60 -3.13 -12.23
C LEU A 285 25.17 -3.32 -12.80
N LYS A 286 24.88 -2.74 -13.98
CA LYS A 286 23.60 -2.86 -14.68
C LYS A 286 23.25 -4.32 -14.99
N LYS A 287 24.19 -5.12 -15.50
CA LYS A 287 23.92 -6.53 -15.88
C LYS A 287 23.57 -7.37 -14.65
N VAL A 288 24.36 -7.28 -13.58
CA VAL A 288 24.12 -8.04 -12.34
C VAL A 288 22.78 -7.66 -11.71
N MET A 289 22.50 -6.35 -11.59
CA MET A 289 21.24 -5.88 -11.02
C MET A 289 20.02 -6.24 -11.88
N ALA A 290 20.16 -6.24 -13.21
CA ALA A 290 19.08 -6.66 -14.11
C ALA A 290 18.75 -8.15 -13.94
N VAL A 291 19.78 -8.99 -13.79
CA VAL A 291 19.58 -10.43 -13.48
C VAL A 291 18.87 -10.58 -12.13
N LEU A 292 19.36 -9.91 -11.07
CA LEU A 292 18.73 -9.97 -9.75
C LEU A 292 17.27 -9.52 -9.76
N ASP A 293 16.97 -8.43 -10.48
CA ASP A 293 15.61 -7.91 -10.63
C ASP A 293 14.67 -8.92 -11.31
N VAL A 294 15.14 -9.60 -12.37
CA VAL A 294 14.37 -10.68 -13.02
C VAL A 294 14.17 -11.85 -12.05
N LEU A 295 15.22 -12.30 -11.36
CA LEU A 295 15.14 -13.41 -10.40
C LEU A 295 14.19 -13.13 -9.23
N MET A 296 14.11 -11.87 -8.79
CA MET A 296 13.13 -11.42 -7.80
C MET A 296 11.70 -11.45 -8.36
N LYS A 297 11.48 -10.83 -9.53
CA LYS A 297 10.16 -10.72 -10.16
C LYS A 297 9.58 -12.10 -10.51
N THR A 298 10.43 -13.07 -10.86
CA THR A 298 10.04 -14.47 -11.14
C THR A 298 10.00 -15.36 -9.89
N ASN A 299 10.29 -14.81 -8.70
CA ASN A 299 10.31 -15.54 -7.42
C ASN A 299 11.34 -16.69 -7.36
N MET A 300 12.39 -16.66 -8.19
CA MET A 300 13.47 -17.66 -8.17
C MET A 300 14.32 -17.55 -6.89
N ILE A 301 14.58 -16.33 -6.41
CA ILE A 301 15.29 -16.13 -5.13
C ILE A 301 14.48 -16.71 -3.96
N LEU A 302 13.16 -16.47 -3.96
CA LEU A 302 12.26 -17.03 -2.96
C LEU A 302 12.25 -18.57 -2.98
N ALA A 303 12.20 -19.16 -4.17
CA ALA A 303 12.24 -20.60 -4.35
C ALA A 303 13.56 -21.19 -3.80
N ALA A 304 14.70 -20.61 -4.14
CA ALA A 304 15.99 -21.00 -3.56
C ALA A 304 16.00 -20.86 -2.03
N GLY A 305 15.40 -19.78 -1.50
CA GLY A 305 15.19 -19.61 -0.06
C GLY A 305 14.39 -20.74 0.59
N ALA A 306 13.39 -21.32 -0.08
CA ALA A 306 12.66 -22.49 0.41
C ALA A 306 13.52 -23.76 0.49
N GLY A 307 14.40 -23.96 -0.50
CA GLY A 307 15.39 -25.04 -0.47
C GLY A 307 16.38 -24.87 0.68
N CYS A 308 16.96 -23.68 0.81
CA CYS A 308 17.85 -23.33 1.92
C CYS A 308 17.18 -23.49 3.29
N LEU A 309 15.92 -23.06 3.42
CA LEU A 309 15.15 -23.26 4.65
C LEU A 309 14.95 -24.73 4.97
N THR A 310 14.71 -25.57 3.95
CA THR A 310 14.61 -27.04 4.11
C THR A 310 15.90 -27.66 4.64
N LEU A 311 17.06 -27.15 4.22
CA LEU A 311 18.35 -27.57 4.78
C LEU A 311 18.48 -27.14 6.25
N GLY A 312 18.11 -25.91 6.59
CA GLY A 312 18.14 -25.42 7.97
C GLY A 312 17.19 -26.17 8.91
N THR A 313 15.97 -26.49 8.46
CA THR A 313 15.00 -27.27 9.23
C THR A 313 15.38 -28.74 9.36
N ALA A 314 16.14 -29.27 8.40
CA ALA A 314 16.78 -30.58 8.53
C ALA A 314 17.81 -30.61 9.66
N MET A 315 18.58 -29.53 9.88
CA MET A 315 19.47 -29.43 11.05
C MET A 315 18.70 -29.53 12.37
N ILE A 316 17.55 -28.85 12.46
CA ILE A 316 16.70 -28.89 13.66
C ILE A 316 16.17 -30.31 13.88
N SER A 317 15.64 -30.95 12.85
CA SER A 317 15.01 -32.27 12.95
C SER A 317 15.99 -33.44 13.04
N GLY A 318 17.27 -33.21 12.74
CA GLY A 318 18.29 -34.25 12.62
C GLY A 318 18.18 -35.10 11.35
N ALA A 319 17.49 -34.59 10.32
CA ALA A 319 17.24 -35.32 9.08
C ALA A 319 18.51 -35.39 8.22
N GLN A 320 18.92 -36.61 7.84
CA GLN A 320 20.09 -36.83 6.98
C GLN A 320 19.73 -36.76 5.49
N ASN A 321 20.66 -36.26 4.67
CA ASN A 321 20.51 -36.14 3.21
C ASN A 321 19.26 -35.36 2.73
N PRO A 322 19.04 -34.11 3.20
CA PRO A 322 17.89 -33.29 2.84
C PRO A 322 17.95 -32.67 1.43
N GLY A 323 18.96 -32.99 0.61
CA GLY A 323 19.16 -32.36 -0.70
C GLY A 323 17.98 -32.51 -1.66
N VAL A 324 17.46 -33.73 -1.85
CA VAL A 324 16.29 -33.94 -2.74
C VAL A 324 15.03 -33.25 -2.20
N PRO A 325 14.67 -33.37 -0.90
CA PRO A 325 13.57 -32.60 -0.32
C PRO A 325 13.72 -31.09 -0.48
N ALA A 326 14.94 -30.55 -0.35
CA ALA A 326 15.20 -29.13 -0.58
C ALA A 326 14.89 -28.71 -2.02
N VAL A 327 15.31 -29.51 -3.02
CA VAL A 327 14.99 -29.27 -4.43
C VAL A 327 13.48 -29.39 -4.70
N ILE A 328 12.79 -30.34 -4.05
CA ILE A 328 11.33 -30.45 -4.16
C ILE A 328 10.64 -29.19 -3.62
N ALA A 329 11.07 -28.69 -2.45
CA ALA A 329 10.55 -27.46 -1.88
C ALA A 329 10.79 -26.25 -2.81
N MET A 330 11.99 -26.15 -3.41
CA MET A 330 12.30 -25.10 -4.40
C MET A 330 11.31 -25.13 -5.58
N PHE A 331 11.13 -26.30 -6.20
CA PHE A 331 10.25 -26.45 -7.36
C PHE A 331 8.78 -26.23 -7.05
N TYR A 332 8.30 -26.74 -5.90
CA TYR A 332 6.94 -26.50 -5.43
C TYR A 332 6.67 -25.01 -5.23
N ILE A 333 7.54 -24.31 -4.49
CA ILE A 333 7.38 -22.88 -4.23
C ILE A 333 7.46 -22.06 -5.52
N LEU A 334 8.39 -22.36 -6.42
CA LEU A 334 8.50 -21.67 -7.71
C LEU A 334 7.21 -21.81 -8.54
N SER A 335 6.73 -23.04 -8.70
CA SER A 335 5.49 -23.34 -9.42
C SER A 335 4.30 -22.60 -8.81
N MET A 336 4.05 -22.78 -7.51
CA MET A 336 2.89 -22.23 -6.83
C MET A 336 2.93 -20.70 -6.79
N GLN A 337 4.11 -20.09 -6.64
CA GLN A 337 4.22 -18.64 -6.58
C GLN A 337 4.04 -17.98 -7.95
N ILE A 338 4.56 -18.57 -9.03
CA ILE A 338 4.31 -18.06 -10.39
C ILE A 338 2.81 -18.17 -10.71
N MET A 339 2.19 -19.32 -10.39
CA MET A 339 0.75 -19.52 -10.58
C MET A 339 -0.07 -18.52 -9.76
N ASN A 340 0.28 -18.32 -8.49
CA ASN A 340 -0.36 -17.32 -7.65
C ASN A 340 -0.20 -15.92 -8.25
N ASN A 341 1.02 -15.49 -8.58
CA ASN A 341 1.26 -14.19 -9.21
C ASN A 341 0.42 -14.00 -10.48
N MET A 342 0.33 -15.03 -11.33
CA MET A 342 -0.49 -15.06 -12.55
C MET A 342 -1.98 -14.86 -12.27
N MET A 343 -2.54 -15.58 -11.29
CA MET A 343 -3.93 -15.41 -10.85
C MET A 343 -4.17 -14.04 -10.22
N THR A 344 -3.10 -13.38 -9.76
CA THR A 344 -3.15 -12.13 -9.01
C THR A 344 -2.72 -10.88 -9.78
N ILE A 345 -2.46 -10.96 -11.10
CA ILE A 345 -1.93 -9.88 -11.94
C ILE A 345 -2.72 -8.56 -11.81
N GLY A 346 -4.04 -8.62 -11.63
CA GLY A 346 -4.86 -7.43 -11.41
C GLY A 346 -4.42 -6.62 -10.18
N ALA A 347 -4.21 -7.30 -9.05
CA ALA A 347 -3.69 -6.66 -7.82
C ALA A 347 -2.26 -6.18 -7.99
N ASP A 348 -1.43 -6.95 -8.70
CA ASP A 348 -0.03 -6.59 -8.96
C ASP A 348 0.10 -5.36 -9.85
N THR A 349 -0.88 -5.05 -10.69
CA THR A 349 -0.86 -3.80 -11.48
C THR A 349 -0.81 -2.57 -10.57
N TYR A 350 -1.39 -2.65 -9.36
CA TYR A 350 -1.33 -1.59 -8.35
C TYR A 350 -0.18 -1.80 -7.35
N ASN A 351 0.14 -3.03 -6.97
CA ASN A 351 1.19 -3.27 -5.98
C ASN A 351 2.60 -3.18 -6.55
N LYS A 352 2.80 -3.72 -7.76
CA LYS A 352 4.10 -3.95 -8.42
C LYS A 352 3.96 -3.85 -9.94
N PRO A 353 3.82 -2.64 -10.50
CA PRO A 353 3.55 -2.44 -11.92
C PRO A 353 4.60 -3.11 -12.82
N ASP A 354 5.88 -3.08 -12.45
CA ASP A 354 6.95 -3.72 -13.23
C ASP A 354 6.81 -5.25 -13.29
N ARG A 355 6.44 -5.89 -12.17
CA ARG A 355 6.19 -7.33 -12.13
C ARG A 355 4.97 -7.67 -12.97
N ALA A 356 3.90 -6.90 -12.85
CA ALA A 356 2.69 -7.09 -13.66
C ALA A 356 2.99 -6.95 -15.16
N ALA A 357 3.79 -5.97 -15.56
CA ALA A 357 4.22 -5.78 -16.95
C ALA A 357 5.05 -6.96 -17.46
N LEU A 358 6.01 -7.46 -16.66
CA LEU A 358 6.80 -8.65 -17.00
C LEU A 358 5.92 -9.89 -17.18
N TYR A 359 4.94 -10.11 -16.30
CA TYR A 359 4.04 -11.26 -16.36
C TYR A 359 3.08 -11.18 -17.55
N LYS A 360 2.56 -9.98 -17.86
CA LYS A 360 1.71 -9.76 -19.05
C LYS A 360 2.50 -10.02 -20.34
N ARG A 361 3.74 -9.55 -20.43
CA ARG A 361 4.61 -9.72 -21.60
C ARG A 361 5.04 -11.18 -21.81
N ASN A 362 5.39 -11.89 -20.73
CA ASN A 362 6.02 -13.22 -20.79
C ASN A 362 5.11 -14.34 -20.29
N LYS A 363 3.78 -14.17 -20.41
CA LYS A 363 2.77 -15.06 -19.81
C LYS A 363 2.99 -16.54 -20.13
N GLN A 364 3.16 -16.87 -21.42
CA GLN A 364 3.30 -18.26 -21.88
C GLN A 364 4.56 -18.92 -21.32
N TRP A 365 5.70 -18.22 -21.35
CA TRP A 365 6.96 -18.73 -20.81
C TRP A 365 6.90 -18.95 -19.30
N LEU A 366 6.29 -18.03 -18.55
CA LEU A 366 6.15 -18.18 -17.10
C LEU A 366 5.22 -19.35 -16.73
N LEU A 367 4.14 -19.56 -17.49
CA LEU A 367 3.27 -20.73 -17.30
C LEU A 367 4.03 -22.03 -17.58
N LEU A 368 4.85 -22.08 -18.63
CA LEU A 368 5.70 -23.22 -18.93
C LEU A 368 6.69 -23.50 -17.79
N VAL A 369 7.37 -22.46 -17.28
CA VAL A 369 8.30 -22.60 -16.14
C VAL A 369 7.59 -23.11 -14.90
N ALA A 370 6.39 -22.59 -14.59
CA ALA A 370 5.61 -23.05 -13.45
C ALA A 370 5.22 -24.53 -13.59
N PHE A 371 4.73 -24.92 -14.76
CA PHE A 371 4.33 -26.30 -15.05
C PHE A 371 5.52 -27.26 -14.98
N LEU A 372 6.64 -26.94 -15.66
CA LEU A 372 7.84 -27.78 -15.65
C LEU A 372 8.43 -27.91 -14.24
N SER A 373 8.45 -26.82 -13.47
CA SER A 373 8.89 -26.86 -12.07
C SER A 373 7.97 -27.76 -11.24
N GLY A 374 6.65 -27.61 -11.39
CA GLY A 374 5.68 -28.44 -10.68
C GLY A 374 5.82 -29.94 -11.02
N ALA A 375 5.96 -30.26 -12.30
CA ALA A 375 6.16 -31.62 -12.78
C ALA A 375 7.49 -32.22 -12.26
N ALA A 376 8.58 -31.45 -12.30
CA ALA A 376 9.87 -31.87 -11.74
C ALA A 376 9.79 -32.13 -10.23
N GLY A 377 9.11 -31.23 -9.48
CA GLY A 377 8.86 -31.42 -8.05
C GLY A 377 8.05 -32.68 -7.74
N LEU A 378 7.00 -32.96 -8.50
CA LEU A 378 6.20 -34.18 -8.37
C LEU A 378 6.98 -35.45 -8.75
N TYR A 379 7.80 -35.40 -9.80
CA TYR A 379 8.66 -36.51 -10.18
C TYR A 379 9.65 -36.86 -9.06
N LEU A 380 10.35 -35.86 -8.52
CA LEU A 380 11.26 -36.06 -7.39
C LEU A 380 10.53 -36.50 -6.11
N ALA A 381 9.30 -36.03 -5.89
CA ALA A 381 8.46 -36.49 -4.80
C ALA A 381 8.09 -37.98 -4.94
N TRP A 382 7.81 -38.42 -6.16
CA TRP A 382 7.53 -39.82 -6.47
C TRP A 382 8.72 -40.74 -6.20
N THR A 383 9.95 -40.30 -6.51
CA THR A 383 11.17 -41.07 -6.18
C THR A 383 11.42 -41.20 -4.67
N ARG A 384 10.77 -40.37 -3.84
CA ARG A 384 10.77 -40.49 -2.36
C ARG A 384 9.65 -41.37 -1.80
N GLY A 385 8.74 -41.82 -2.65
CA GLY A 385 7.65 -42.73 -2.29
C GLY A 385 6.26 -42.11 -2.42
N TRP A 386 5.26 -42.97 -2.47
CA TRP A 386 3.87 -42.61 -2.79
C TRP A 386 3.27 -41.60 -1.80
N GLY A 387 3.56 -41.72 -0.50
CA GLY A 387 3.06 -40.79 0.52
C GLY A 387 3.59 -39.36 0.35
N TYR A 388 4.85 -39.22 -0.07
CA TYR A 388 5.45 -37.90 -0.31
C TYR A 388 4.86 -37.26 -1.58
N PHE A 389 4.72 -38.05 -2.65
CA PHE A 389 4.05 -37.64 -3.88
C PHE A 389 2.60 -37.20 -3.67
N SER A 390 1.79 -38.03 -3.01
CA SER A 390 0.36 -37.75 -2.82
C SER A 390 0.15 -36.49 -1.97
N MET A 391 0.96 -36.29 -0.93
CA MET A 391 0.88 -35.08 -0.11
C MET A 391 1.24 -33.82 -0.91
N LEU A 392 2.31 -33.85 -1.71
CA LEU A 392 2.68 -32.71 -2.56
C LEU A 392 1.61 -32.41 -3.62
N LEU A 393 1.05 -33.45 -4.23
CA LEU A 393 -0.02 -33.33 -5.21
C LEU A 393 -1.27 -32.69 -4.59
N ILE A 394 -1.69 -33.16 -3.41
CA ILE A 394 -2.83 -32.58 -2.68
C ILE A 394 -2.57 -31.11 -2.37
N MET A 395 -1.37 -30.75 -1.90
CA MET A 395 -1.01 -29.36 -1.61
C MET A 395 -1.05 -28.48 -2.87
N MET A 396 -0.53 -28.96 -4.00
CA MET A 396 -0.60 -28.25 -5.28
C MET A 396 -2.06 -28.05 -5.73
N LEU A 397 -2.89 -29.09 -5.65
CA LEU A 397 -4.31 -29.01 -6.00
C LEU A 397 -5.05 -28.02 -5.11
N LEU A 398 -4.84 -28.06 -3.79
CA LEU A 398 -5.43 -27.14 -2.81
C LEU A 398 -5.02 -25.69 -3.09
N GLY A 399 -3.74 -25.47 -3.40
CA GLY A 399 -3.23 -24.13 -3.72
C GLY A 399 -3.82 -23.58 -5.03
N MET A 400 -4.02 -24.43 -6.05
CA MET A 400 -4.69 -24.04 -7.30
C MET A 400 -6.20 -23.85 -7.15
N SER A 401 -6.85 -24.62 -6.26
CA SER A 401 -8.29 -24.51 -6.02
C SER A 401 -8.67 -23.32 -5.12
N TYR A 402 -7.71 -22.72 -4.40
CA TYR A 402 -7.96 -21.61 -3.47
C TYR A 402 -8.73 -20.43 -4.10
N THR A 403 -8.50 -20.15 -5.38
CA THR A 403 -9.19 -19.07 -6.11
C THR A 403 -10.48 -19.51 -6.81
N ARG A 404 -10.72 -20.82 -6.94
CA ARG A 404 -11.90 -21.39 -7.62
C ARG A 404 -13.10 -21.46 -6.68
N THR A 405 -14.30 -21.29 -7.25
CA THR A 405 -15.58 -21.47 -6.56
C THR A 405 -15.82 -22.97 -6.39
N ILE A 406 -15.77 -23.48 -5.15
CA ILE A 406 -15.85 -24.92 -4.87
C ILE A 406 -17.31 -25.39 -4.77
N VAL A 407 -18.27 -24.49 -4.55
CA VAL A 407 -19.70 -24.83 -4.33
C VAL A 407 -20.61 -24.19 -5.40
N PRO A 408 -21.39 -24.97 -6.16
CA PRO A 408 -22.42 -24.45 -7.06
C PRO A 408 -23.51 -23.68 -6.30
N SER A 409 -24.02 -22.60 -6.88
CA SER A 409 -24.99 -21.65 -6.27
C SER A 409 -26.37 -22.24 -5.92
N PHE A 410 -26.59 -23.54 -6.11
CA PHE A 410 -27.89 -24.18 -5.92
C PHE A 410 -28.19 -24.57 -4.46
N PHE A 411 -27.18 -24.69 -3.58
CA PHE A 411 -27.34 -25.38 -2.29
C PHE A 411 -27.24 -24.55 -1.00
N SER A 412 -27.11 -23.21 -0.97
CA SER A 412 -27.15 -22.51 0.34
C SER A 412 -27.63 -21.05 0.37
N GLY A 413 -28.59 -20.78 1.26
CA GLY A 413 -28.98 -19.44 1.71
C GLY A 413 -28.04 -18.81 2.74
N ARG A 414 -26.76 -19.23 2.84
CA ARG A 414 -25.76 -18.64 3.76
C ARG A 414 -24.45 -18.31 3.04
N LYS A 415 -23.96 -17.08 3.28
CA LYS A 415 -22.75 -16.43 2.69
C LYS A 415 -21.43 -17.13 3.08
N MET A 416 -21.05 -18.25 2.46
CA MET A 416 -19.63 -18.66 2.34
C MET A 416 -19.43 -19.52 1.09
N TYR A 417 -18.80 -18.95 0.04
CA TYR A 417 -18.71 -19.60 -1.28
C TYR A 417 -17.28 -19.94 -1.72
N ARG A 418 -16.23 -19.36 -1.10
CA ARG A 418 -14.81 -19.61 -1.48
C ARG A 418 -13.91 -19.60 -0.24
N ILE A 419 -12.86 -20.44 -0.20
CA ILE A 419 -11.85 -20.41 0.87
C ILE A 419 -11.20 -19.02 0.98
N LYS A 420 -11.03 -18.34 -0.16
CA LYS A 420 -10.52 -16.96 -0.22
C LYS A 420 -11.41 -15.91 0.45
N ASP A 421 -12.67 -16.22 0.73
CA ASP A 421 -13.60 -15.31 1.41
C ASP A 421 -13.40 -15.36 2.94
N VAL A 422 -12.65 -16.34 3.47
CA VAL A 422 -12.23 -16.35 4.88
C VAL A 422 -11.08 -15.36 5.06
N PRO A 423 -11.27 -14.30 5.87
CA PRO A 423 -10.26 -13.25 5.96
C PRO A 423 -8.94 -13.73 6.57
N GLY A 424 -7.81 -13.42 5.91
CA GLY A 424 -6.48 -13.85 6.34
C GLY A 424 -6.14 -15.34 6.10
N SER A 425 -7.06 -16.12 5.54
CA SER A 425 -6.85 -17.55 5.23
C SER A 425 -5.66 -17.78 4.30
N LYS A 426 -5.46 -16.94 3.28
CA LYS A 426 -4.29 -16.96 2.40
C LYS A 426 -2.98 -17.00 3.18
N THR A 427 -2.83 -16.10 4.14
CA THR A 427 -1.59 -15.93 4.91
C THR A 427 -1.31 -17.17 5.75
N ILE A 428 -2.35 -17.76 6.37
CA ILE A 428 -2.25 -18.97 7.18
C ILE A 428 -1.94 -20.20 6.31
N LEU A 429 -2.66 -20.37 5.19
CA LEU A 429 -2.47 -21.50 4.28
C LEU A 429 -1.08 -21.50 3.62
N ILE A 430 -0.59 -20.32 3.20
CA ILE A 430 0.77 -20.18 2.67
C ILE A 430 1.79 -20.54 3.74
N ALA A 431 1.64 -20.04 4.97
CA ALA A 431 2.56 -20.34 6.06
C ALA A 431 2.61 -21.85 6.39
N ALA A 432 1.43 -22.48 6.48
CA ALA A 432 1.33 -23.92 6.72
C ALA A 432 1.93 -24.73 5.56
N ALA A 433 1.66 -24.36 4.31
CA ALA A 433 2.24 -25.03 3.15
C ALA A 433 3.77 -24.96 3.13
N TRP A 434 4.35 -23.82 3.51
CA TRP A 434 5.80 -23.69 3.70
C TRP A 434 6.31 -24.64 4.78
N GLY A 435 5.73 -24.61 5.99
CA GLY A 435 6.14 -25.50 7.06
C GLY A 435 6.03 -26.98 6.68
N ILE A 436 4.96 -27.37 5.98
CA ILE A 436 4.78 -28.74 5.52
C ILE A 436 5.91 -29.12 4.56
N VAL A 437 6.09 -28.35 3.48
CA VAL A 437 7.03 -28.71 2.39
C VAL A 437 8.50 -28.63 2.83
N THR A 438 8.87 -27.67 3.68
CA THR A 438 10.26 -27.48 4.11
C THR A 438 10.65 -28.27 5.35
N SER A 439 9.69 -28.71 6.18
CA SER A 439 10.01 -29.35 7.46
C SER A 439 9.28 -30.67 7.67
N LEU A 440 7.95 -30.68 7.58
CA LEU A 440 7.16 -31.86 7.94
C LEU A 440 7.35 -33.03 6.96
N MET A 441 7.19 -32.82 5.65
CA MET A 441 7.38 -33.90 4.68
C MET A 441 8.82 -34.42 4.68
N PRO A 442 9.86 -33.57 4.65
CA PRO A 442 11.25 -34.01 4.75
C PRO A 442 11.50 -34.83 6.01
N GLY A 443 11.03 -34.38 7.18
CA GLY A 443 11.21 -35.10 8.45
C GLY A 443 10.56 -36.48 8.45
N ILE A 444 9.34 -36.61 7.92
CA ILE A 444 8.64 -37.90 7.79
C ILE A 444 9.37 -38.83 6.81
N SER A 445 9.73 -38.33 5.62
CA SER A 445 10.39 -39.13 4.57
C SER A 445 11.77 -39.62 4.97
N LEU A 446 12.52 -38.78 5.69
CA LEU A 446 13.87 -39.08 6.14
C LEU A 446 13.91 -39.77 7.51
N LYS A 447 12.74 -40.13 8.08
CA LYS A 447 12.61 -40.77 9.40
C LYS A 447 13.36 -40.00 10.50
N ALA A 448 13.26 -38.68 10.47
CA ALA A 448 13.85 -37.79 11.46
C ALA A 448 13.13 -37.89 12.81
N ASN A 449 13.67 -37.24 13.86
CA ASN A 449 13.04 -37.23 15.16
C ASN A 449 11.65 -36.55 15.09
N PRO A 450 10.54 -37.19 15.49
CA PRO A 450 9.20 -36.62 15.35
C PRO A 450 8.98 -35.33 16.14
N GLY A 451 9.50 -35.25 17.37
CA GLY A 451 9.40 -34.06 18.22
C GLY A 451 10.15 -32.88 17.61
N LEU A 452 11.40 -33.10 17.19
CA LEU A 452 12.19 -32.05 16.54
C LEU A 452 11.66 -31.69 15.15
N THR A 453 11.05 -32.62 14.43
CA THR A 453 10.35 -32.35 13.17
C THR A 453 9.16 -31.42 13.39
N LEU A 454 8.38 -31.62 14.46
CA LEU A 454 7.29 -30.72 14.82
C LEU A 454 7.82 -29.32 15.18
N VAL A 455 8.93 -29.23 15.91
CA VAL A 455 9.58 -27.95 16.22
C VAL A 455 10.07 -27.24 14.95
N ALA A 456 10.70 -27.98 14.04
CA ALA A 456 11.14 -27.46 12.74
C ALA A 456 9.97 -26.99 11.86
N PHE A 457 8.83 -27.68 11.93
CA PHE A 457 7.58 -27.28 11.29
C PHE A 457 7.04 -25.97 11.88
N VAL A 458 7.00 -25.84 13.21
CA VAL A 458 6.55 -24.61 13.87
C VAL A 458 7.48 -23.44 13.51
N PHE A 459 8.80 -23.64 13.57
CA PHE A 459 9.77 -22.62 13.19
C PHE A 459 9.56 -22.11 11.75
N ALA A 460 9.51 -23.02 10.78
CA ALA A 460 9.32 -22.66 9.37
C ALA A 460 7.95 -21.98 9.13
N THR A 461 6.89 -22.47 9.78
CA THR A 461 5.54 -21.91 9.67
C THR A 461 5.49 -20.49 10.24
N VAL A 462 6.04 -20.25 11.43
CA VAL A 462 6.06 -18.92 12.07
C VAL A 462 6.89 -17.94 11.23
N LEU A 463 8.04 -18.37 10.71
CA LEU A 463 8.89 -17.56 9.85
C LEU A 463 8.18 -17.19 8.54
N SER A 464 7.57 -18.18 7.86
CA SER A 464 6.80 -17.96 6.63
C SER A 464 5.56 -17.09 6.85
N PHE A 465 4.91 -17.24 8.01
CA PHE A 465 3.78 -16.41 8.41
C PHE A 465 4.21 -14.94 8.57
N ALA A 466 5.31 -14.68 9.29
CA ALA A 466 5.86 -13.34 9.48
C ALA A 466 6.22 -12.70 8.13
N ARG A 467 6.89 -13.46 7.24
CA ARG A 467 7.20 -13.05 5.87
C ARG A 467 5.96 -12.68 5.08
N THR A 468 5.00 -13.59 4.99
CA THR A 468 3.80 -13.40 4.16
C THR A 468 2.98 -12.21 4.66
N THR A 469 2.81 -12.09 5.99
CA THR A 469 2.12 -10.94 6.59
C THR A 469 2.85 -9.63 6.31
N PHE A 470 4.19 -9.61 6.36
CA PHE A 470 4.95 -8.41 6.03
C PHE A 470 4.80 -7.99 4.56
N MET A 471 4.79 -8.95 3.63
CA MET A 471 4.51 -8.68 2.22
C MET A 471 3.10 -8.13 2.01
N ASP A 472 2.10 -8.69 2.71
CA ASP A 472 0.73 -8.20 2.67
C ASP A 472 0.65 -6.75 3.23
N ILE A 473 1.47 -6.37 4.23
CA ILE A 473 1.54 -4.99 4.76
C ILE A 473 2.04 -4.00 3.69
N LEU A 474 3.01 -4.42 2.87
CA LEU A 474 3.51 -3.63 1.74
C LEU A 474 2.44 -3.50 0.64
N ALA A 475 1.61 -4.53 0.45
CA ALA A 475 0.64 -4.67 -0.63
C ALA A 475 -0.82 -4.25 -0.31
N VAL A 476 -1.12 -3.81 0.92
CA VAL A 476 -2.51 -3.51 1.37
C VAL A 476 -3.32 -2.64 0.42
N GLN A 477 -2.70 -1.61 -0.18
CA GLN A 477 -3.44 -0.68 -1.01
C GLN A 477 -3.94 -1.36 -2.29
N GLY A 478 -3.08 -2.08 -3.01
CA GLY A 478 -3.49 -2.83 -4.20
C GLY A 478 -4.30 -4.08 -3.88
N ASP A 479 -4.10 -4.71 -2.72
CA ASP A 479 -4.93 -5.84 -2.29
C ASP A 479 -6.39 -5.41 -1.99
N ARG A 480 -6.60 -4.27 -1.31
CA ARG A 480 -7.94 -3.72 -1.10
C ARG A 480 -8.58 -3.32 -2.42
N ILE A 481 -7.82 -2.66 -3.31
CA ILE A 481 -8.30 -2.38 -4.67
C ILE A 481 -8.66 -3.68 -5.39
N ALA A 482 -7.91 -4.77 -5.23
CA ALA A 482 -8.27 -6.04 -5.86
C ALA A 482 -9.41 -6.81 -5.15
N GLY A 483 -10.02 -6.25 -4.10
CA GLY A 483 -11.09 -6.89 -3.32
C GLY A 483 -10.60 -8.12 -2.53
N ARG A 484 -9.37 -8.08 -2.01
CA ARG A 484 -8.80 -9.17 -1.21
C ARG A 484 -8.92 -8.91 0.27
N GLU A 485 -9.25 -9.97 1.00
CA GLU A 485 -9.30 -9.97 2.47
C GLU A 485 -7.99 -10.49 3.07
N THR A 486 -6.97 -9.62 3.16
CA THR A 486 -5.69 -9.96 3.82
C THR A 486 -5.68 -9.56 5.30
N LEU A 487 -4.82 -10.22 6.09
CA LEU A 487 -4.72 -9.93 7.53
C LEU A 487 -4.46 -8.43 7.84
N PRO A 488 -3.64 -7.70 7.07
CA PRO A 488 -3.44 -6.26 7.29
C PRO A 488 -4.61 -5.35 6.90
N ILE A 489 -5.54 -5.82 6.07
CA ILE A 489 -6.78 -5.09 5.76
C ILE A 489 -7.73 -5.17 6.97
N LEU A 490 -7.85 -6.36 7.57
CA LEU A 490 -8.71 -6.61 8.74
C LEU A 490 -8.21 -5.94 10.03
N LEU A 491 -6.95 -6.21 10.39
CA LEU A 491 -6.38 -5.74 11.66
C LEU A 491 -5.85 -4.30 11.55
N GLY A 492 -5.64 -3.82 10.33
CA GLY A 492 -4.95 -2.58 10.02
C GLY A 492 -3.42 -2.72 10.11
N LYS A 493 -2.72 -2.01 9.22
CA LYS A 493 -1.25 -2.04 9.06
C LYS A 493 -0.45 -1.99 10.36
N LYS A 494 -0.85 -1.12 11.32
CA LYS A 494 -0.10 -0.93 12.58
C LYS A 494 -0.16 -2.18 13.47
N LYS A 495 -1.35 -2.79 13.61
CA LYS A 495 -1.52 -4.01 14.44
C LYS A 495 -0.83 -5.20 13.77
N SER A 496 -0.98 -5.35 12.46
CA SER A 496 -0.29 -6.42 11.72
C SER A 496 1.22 -6.30 11.81
N LEU A 497 1.81 -5.10 11.69
CA LEU A 497 3.25 -4.94 11.86
C LEU A 497 3.72 -5.30 13.28
N LYS A 498 2.92 -4.96 14.29
CA LYS A 498 3.20 -5.37 15.68
C LYS A 498 3.14 -6.90 15.83
N PHE A 499 2.17 -7.54 15.17
CA PHE A 499 2.03 -8.98 15.14
C PHE A 499 3.23 -9.67 14.45
N VAL A 500 3.67 -9.17 13.29
CA VAL A 500 4.90 -9.66 12.61
C VAL A 500 6.11 -9.61 13.54
N ARG A 501 6.30 -8.50 14.26
CA ARG A 501 7.42 -8.35 15.20
C ARG A 501 7.37 -9.41 16.31
N TYR A 502 6.19 -9.68 16.88
CA TYR A 502 6.05 -10.72 17.90
C TYR A 502 6.33 -12.11 17.34
N THR A 503 5.84 -12.43 16.14
CA THR A 503 6.12 -13.73 15.50
C THR A 503 7.62 -13.90 15.19
N LEU A 504 8.32 -12.83 14.80
CA LEU A 504 9.77 -12.88 14.57
C LEU A 504 10.55 -13.07 15.88
N VAL A 505 10.16 -12.41 16.97
CA VAL A 505 10.77 -12.63 18.29
C VAL A 505 10.59 -14.09 18.72
N ALA A 506 9.40 -14.66 18.55
CA ALA A 506 9.17 -16.08 18.82
C ALA A 506 10.07 -16.98 17.94
N ALA A 507 10.20 -16.66 16.66
CA ALA A 507 11.07 -17.40 15.75
C ALA A 507 12.58 -17.28 16.08
N ILE A 508 13.03 -16.21 16.74
CA ILE A 508 14.40 -16.08 17.26
C ILE A 508 14.61 -17.02 18.46
N ILE A 509 13.64 -17.10 19.36
CA ILE A 509 13.76 -17.87 20.60
C ILE A 509 13.85 -19.37 20.35
N ILE A 510 13.10 -19.91 19.37
CA ILE A 510 13.07 -21.34 19.05
C ILE A 510 14.49 -21.93 18.83
N PRO A 511 15.29 -21.48 17.84
CA PRO A 511 16.63 -22.02 17.59
C PRO A 511 17.59 -21.78 18.75
N LEU A 512 17.46 -20.68 19.50
CA LEU A 512 18.32 -20.41 20.66
C LEU A 512 18.12 -21.44 21.77
N ILE A 513 16.88 -21.81 22.08
CA ILE A 513 16.57 -22.87 23.06
C ILE A 513 17.11 -24.22 22.58
N LEU A 514 16.97 -24.53 21.29
CA LEU A 514 17.38 -25.81 20.72
C LEU A 514 18.90 -26.01 20.67
N THR A 515 19.69 -24.95 20.78
CA THR A 515 21.16 -24.99 20.86
C THR A 515 21.66 -26.00 21.89
N VAL A 516 20.95 -26.12 23.03
CA VAL A 516 21.31 -27.02 24.14
C VAL A 516 20.99 -28.48 23.81
N TRP A 517 19.94 -28.73 23.02
CA TRP A 517 19.34 -30.05 22.83
C TRP A 517 19.69 -30.71 21.49
N VAL A 518 20.10 -29.92 20.49
CA VAL A 518 20.34 -30.39 19.12
C VAL A 518 21.81 -30.20 18.74
N SER A 519 22.24 -28.96 18.50
CA SER A 519 23.65 -28.62 18.27
C SER A 519 23.88 -27.12 18.42
N PRO A 520 25.12 -26.69 18.75
CA PRO A 520 25.48 -25.29 18.77
C PRO A 520 25.20 -24.56 17.44
N ALA A 521 25.32 -25.25 16.30
CA ALA A 521 25.12 -24.65 14.99
C ALA A 521 23.67 -24.20 14.72
N VAL A 522 22.67 -24.81 15.39
CA VAL A 522 21.25 -24.43 15.26
C VAL A 522 21.00 -22.98 15.70
N CYS A 523 21.81 -22.43 16.61
CA CYS A 523 21.66 -21.02 17.03
C CYS A 523 21.83 -20.04 15.86
N GLY A 524 22.61 -20.41 14.83
CA GLY A 524 22.80 -19.61 13.62
C GLY A 524 21.49 -19.30 12.89
N LEU A 525 20.50 -20.20 12.96
CA LEU A 525 19.19 -20.00 12.34
C LEU A 525 18.41 -18.82 12.96
N ALA A 526 18.77 -18.38 14.18
CA ALA A 526 18.20 -17.20 14.82
C ALA A 526 18.53 -15.88 14.08
N LEU A 527 19.62 -15.85 13.30
CA LEU A 527 20.05 -14.68 12.53
C LEU A 527 19.02 -14.29 11.46
N ILE A 528 18.29 -15.27 10.91
CA ILE A 528 17.29 -15.07 9.86
C ILE A 528 16.11 -14.21 10.37
N PRO A 529 15.35 -14.63 11.40
CA PRO A 529 14.28 -13.81 11.95
C PRO A 529 14.80 -12.54 12.64
N ALA A 530 16.03 -12.52 13.17
CA ALA A 530 16.64 -11.31 13.72
C ALA A 530 16.85 -10.23 12.64
N PHE A 531 17.37 -10.61 11.47
CA PHE A 531 17.53 -9.68 10.35
C PHE A 531 16.17 -9.15 9.86
N MET A 532 15.19 -10.04 9.69
CA MET A 532 13.81 -9.64 9.35
C MET A 532 13.22 -8.68 10.39
N LEU A 533 13.47 -8.91 11.68
CA LEU A 533 12.98 -8.05 12.76
C LEU A 533 13.57 -6.65 12.66
N ILE A 534 14.89 -6.53 12.44
CA ILE A 534 15.58 -5.24 12.22
C ILE A 534 14.95 -4.49 11.05
N LEU A 535 14.66 -5.16 9.93
CA LEU A 535 13.98 -4.53 8.79
C LEU A 535 12.59 -4.00 9.17
N THR A 536 11.79 -4.77 9.93
CA THR A 536 10.47 -4.29 10.36
C THR A 536 10.56 -3.09 11.31
N LEU A 537 11.63 -2.97 12.10
CA LEU A 537 11.88 -1.81 12.97
C LEU A 537 12.23 -0.58 12.13
N ARG A 538 13.03 -0.75 11.07
CA ARG A 538 13.42 0.32 10.13
C ARG A 538 12.33 0.75 9.15
N TYR A 539 11.36 -0.11 8.84
CA TYR A 539 10.27 0.15 7.87
C TYR A 539 9.54 1.50 8.03
N LYS A 540 9.42 2.02 9.26
CA LYS A 540 8.79 3.34 9.50
C LYS A 540 9.75 4.52 9.43
N ILE A 541 11.03 4.28 9.65
CA ILE A 541 12.08 5.29 9.74
C ILE A 541 12.61 5.61 8.34
N ASP A 542 12.71 4.58 7.49
CA ASP A 542 13.46 4.63 6.24
C ASP A 542 12.53 4.62 5.02
N ARG A 543 11.93 5.78 4.73
CA ARG A 543 11.12 5.99 3.52
C ARG A 543 11.93 6.37 2.28
N ASP A 544 13.25 6.41 2.41
CA ASP A 544 14.15 6.49 1.26
C ASP A 544 14.17 5.17 0.46
N LEU A 545 13.66 4.07 1.05
CA LEU A 545 13.69 2.74 0.47
C LEU A 545 12.36 2.38 -0.21
N SER A 546 12.45 1.88 -1.45
CA SER A 546 11.30 1.41 -2.23
C SER A 546 10.71 0.10 -1.66
N ALA A 547 9.46 -0.20 -1.99
CA ALA A 547 8.82 -1.47 -1.60
C ALA A 547 9.61 -2.70 -2.12
N ASN A 548 10.24 -2.58 -3.29
CA ASN A 548 11.09 -3.62 -3.88
C ASN A 548 12.33 -3.89 -3.02
N PHE A 549 12.92 -2.85 -2.42
CA PHE A 549 14.04 -3.02 -1.48
C PHE A 549 13.62 -3.87 -0.29
N TYR A 550 12.49 -3.54 0.34
CA TYR A 550 12.01 -4.32 1.48
C TYR A 550 11.66 -5.75 1.09
N GLU A 551 11.08 -5.99 -0.09
CA GLU A 551 10.84 -7.34 -0.57
C GLU A 551 12.13 -8.15 -0.69
N PHE A 552 13.14 -7.61 -1.37
CA PHE A 552 14.43 -8.27 -1.54
C PHE A 552 15.04 -8.66 -0.20
N TRP A 553 15.23 -7.67 0.68
CA TRP A 553 15.95 -7.87 1.93
C TRP A 553 15.16 -8.68 2.96
N PHE A 554 13.84 -8.76 2.84
CA PHE A 554 13.06 -9.63 3.72
C PHE A 554 13.10 -11.09 3.26
N GLU A 555 13.28 -11.37 1.97
CA GLU A 555 13.38 -12.74 1.44
C GLU A 555 14.81 -13.28 1.46
N PHE A 556 15.78 -12.43 1.15
CA PHE A 556 17.20 -12.78 1.07
C PHE A 556 17.74 -13.59 2.27
N PRO A 557 17.36 -13.30 3.53
CA PRO A 557 17.89 -14.02 4.68
C PRO A 557 17.58 -15.51 4.71
N LEU A 558 16.56 -15.97 3.97
CA LEU A 558 16.24 -17.40 3.86
C LEU A 558 17.39 -18.20 3.22
N LEU A 559 18.18 -17.57 2.35
CA LEU A 559 19.36 -18.19 1.74
C LEU A 559 20.44 -18.53 2.78
N PHE A 560 20.54 -17.75 3.87
CA PHE A 560 21.51 -18.02 4.93
C PHE A 560 21.24 -19.35 5.66
N ALA A 561 20.00 -19.86 5.67
CA ALA A 561 19.69 -21.16 6.25
C ALA A 561 20.53 -22.29 5.60
N GLY A 562 20.74 -22.21 4.28
CA GLY A 562 21.54 -23.18 3.55
C GLY A 562 23.03 -23.04 3.83
N VAL A 563 23.52 -21.81 3.99
CA VAL A 563 24.92 -21.54 4.37
C VAL A 563 25.19 -22.07 5.78
N ILE A 564 24.30 -21.80 6.73
CA ILE A 564 24.40 -22.29 8.11
C ILE A 564 24.41 -23.83 8.12
N ALA A 565 23.54 -24.47 7.35
CA ALA A 565 23.48 -25.93 7.23
C ALA A 565 24.69 -26.57 6.54
N ALA A 566 25.38 -25.84 5.66
CA ALA A 566 26.59 -26.32 5.01
C ALA A 566 27.85 -26.20 5.89
N LEU A 567 27.82 -25.29 6.87
CA LEU A 567 28.92 -25.04 7.81
C LEU A 567 28.81 -25.85 9.11
N SER A 568 27.67 -26.49 9.35
CA SER A 568 27.37 -27.35 10.50
C SER A 568 27.63 -28.81 10.18
#